data_AF-A0AAF0PSU5-F1
#
_entry.id   AF-A0AAF0PSU5-F1
#
_cell.length_a   1.000
_cell.length_b   1.000
_cell.length_c   1.000
_cell.angle_alpha   90.00
_cell.angle_beta   90.00
_cell.angle_gamma   90.00
#
_symmetry.space_group_name_H-M   'P 1'
#
loop_
_entity.id
_entity.type
_entity.pdbx_description
1 polymer ?
#
loop_
_entity_poly.entity_id
_entity_poly.type
_entity_poly.pdbx_seq_one_letter_code
_entity_poly.pdbx_strand_id
1 'polypeptide(L)'
;MLVVEQSQPGVELASYQLKDVAHIQFTQWKENRGTDTAPITWECFSETFLDRFFPRELREAKAQEFMNLRQGSISVQEYGLKFTPLSRYAPHMVADSRVQMNKFLYGVSNLVKIECRNTMLLEYMNISRLMTHAQQVKGDKLREHDRDNKKARTCNYEYSQ
;
A
#
# COMPACT_ATOMS: atom_id res chain seq x y z
N MET A 1 -5.94 -9.75 12.41
CA MET A 1 -4.54 -9.98 12.84
C MET A 1 -4.54 -11.32 13.53
N LEU A 2 -4.20 -12.39 12.80
CA LEU A 2 -4.12 -13.73 13.42
C LEU A 2 -2.86 -13.75 14.26
N VAL A 3 -3.07 -13.89 15.57
CA VAL A 3 -2.02 -14.11 16.57
C VAL A 3 -1.52 -15.53 16.32
N VAL A 4 -0.54 -15.68 15.42
CA VAL A 4 0.20 -16.93 15.30
C VAL A 4 1.14 -16.96 16.51
N GLU A 5 0.72 -17.78 17.45
CA GLU A 5 1.40 -18.20 18.67
C GLU A 5 2.93 -18.17 18.58
N GLN A 6 3.53 -17.49 19.55
CA GLN A 6 4.97 -17.40 19.84
C GLN A 6 5.59 -18.74 20.33
N SER A 7 4.95 -19.89 20.04
CA SER A 7 5.33 -21.20 20.57
C SER A 7 5.84 -22.13 19.46
N GLN A 8 6.67 -23.13 19.83
CA GLN A 8 7.22 -24.17 18.93
C GLN A 8 6.21 -24.77 17.92
N PRO A 9 4.93 -24.98 18.25
CA PRO A 9 3.94 -25.47 17.29
C PRO A 9 3.74 -24.57 16.07
N GLY A 10 3.90 -23.25 16.21
CA GLY A 10 3.74 -22.30 15.10
C GLY A 10 4.83 -22.43 14.03
N VAL A 11 6.07 -22.68 14.44
CA VAL A 11 7.20 -22.94 13.53
C VAL A 11 7.04 -24.29 12.84
N GLU A 12 6.60 -25.31 13.57
CA GLU A 12 6.33 -26.63 12.99
C GLU A 12 5.21 -26.55 11.95
N LEU A 13 4.07 -25.96 12.30
CA LEU A 13 2.94 -25.77 11.38
C LEU A 13 3.33 -24.98 10.13
N ALA A 14 4.07 -23.89 10.28
CA ALA A 14 4.55 -23.12 9.12
C ALA A 14 5.52 -23.94 8.26
N SER A 15 6.37 -24.76 8.87
CA SER A 15 7.29 -25.63 8.14
C SER A 15 6.59 -26.70 7.30
N TYR A 16 5.45 -27.21 7.77
CA TYR A 16 4.61 -28.13 6.98
C TYR A 16 3.95 -27.46 5.78
N GLN A 17 3.80 -26.13 5.79
CA GLN A 17 3.26 -25.37 4.66
C GLN A 17 4.35 -25.01 3.63
N LEU A 18 5.63 -25.16 3.98
CA LEU A 18 6.72 -24.95 3.02
C LEU A 18 6.74 -26.08 2.01
N LYS A 19 6.76 -25.72 0.72
CA LYS A 19 6.90 -26.67 -0.39
C LYS A 19 8.22 -26.42 -1.12
N ASP A 20 8.68 -27.46 -1.80
CA ASP A 20 9.82 -27.42 -2.72
C ASP A 20 11.09 -26.80 -2.10
N VAL A 21 11.61 -25.75 -2.73
CA VAL A 21 12.86 -25.07 -2.36
C VAL A 21 12.81 -24.52 -0.94
N ALA A 22 11.65 -24.07 -0.47
CA ALA A 22 11.52 -23.49 0.88
C ALA A 22 11.65 -24.56 1.97
N HIS A 23 11.12 -25.76 1.76
CA HIS A 23 11.25 -26.87 2.70
C HIS A 23 12.71 -27.34 2.77
N ILE A 24 13.35 -27.58 1.61
CA ILE A 24 14.74 -28.04 1.54
C ILE A 24 15.68 -27.07 2.27
N GLN A 25 15.52 -25.76 2.01
CA GLN A 25 16.36 -24.75 2.64
C GLN A 25 16.11 -24.63 4.15
N PHE A 26 14.86 -24.79 4.59
CA PHE A 26 14.56 -24.76 6.02
C PHE A 26 15.18 -25.95 6.75
N THR A 27 15.11 -27.15 6.19
CA THR A 27 15.76 -28.35 6.76
C THR A 27 17.28 -28.20 6.81
N GLN A 28 17.91 -27.74 5.72
CA GLN A 28 19.34 -27.44 5.68
C GLN A 28 19.75 -26.39 6.72
N TRP A 29 18.94 -25.33 6.87
CA TRP A 29 19.19 -24.30 7.88
C TRP A 29 19.10 -24.87 9.30
N LYS A 30 18.12 -25.73 9.61
CA LYS A 30 18.03 -26.41 10.92
C LYS A 30 19.25 -27.27 11.20
N GLU A 31 19.65 -28.10 10.23
CA GLU A 31 20.80 -29.02 10.35
C GLU A 31 22.11 -28.27 10.61
N ASN A 32 22.26 -27.08 10.01
CA ASN A 32 23.45 -26.24 10.18
C ASN A 32 23.52 -25.50 11.53
N ARG A 33 22.46 -25.48 12.36
CA ARG A 33 22.51 -24.78 13.67
C ARG A 33 23.26 -25.56 14.75
N GLY A 34 23.58 -26.85 14.54
CA GLY A 34 24.25 -27.69 15.53
C GLY A 34 23.35 -28.05 16.73
N THR A 35 23.64 -29.17 17.38
CA THR A 35 22.76 -29.79 18.39
C THR A 35 22.67 -29.04 19.74
N ASP A 36 23.46 -27.99 19.94
CA ASP A 36 23.55 -27.23 21.21
C ASP A 36 22.96 -25.81 21.10
N THR A 37 22.13 -25.56 20.08
CA THR A 37 21.45 -24.27 19.89
C THR A 37 20.06 -24.24 20.51
N ALA A 38 19.70 -23.06 21.04
CA ALA A 38 18.37 -22.81 21.58
C ALA A 38 17.25 -23.13 20.57
N PRO A 39 16.04 -23.52 21.03
CA PRO A 39 14.91 -23.83 20.16
C PRO A 39 14.63 -22.72 19.15
N ILE A 40 14.28 -23.10 17.92
CA ILE A 40 13.91 -22.14 16.88
C ILE A 40 12.62 -21.43 17.30
N THR A 41 12.73 -20.13 17.57
CA THR A 41 11.57 -19.26 17.81
C THR A 41 10.91 -18.87 16.50
N TRP A 42 9.64 -18.47 16.57
CA TRP A 42 8.91 -17.94 15.42
C TRP A 42 9.60 -16.71 14.80
N GLU A 43 10.15 -15.83 15.64
CA GLU A 43 10.90 -14.65 15.20
C GLU A 43 12.12 -15.05 14.38
N CYS A 44 12.94 -15.98 14.88
CA CYS A 44 14.14 -16.46 14.18
C CYS A 44 13.79 -17.15 12.84
N PHE A 45 12.73 -17.96 12.83
CA PHE A 45 12.21 -18.57 11.60
C PHE A 45 11.77 -17.51 10.59
N SER A 46 10.94 -16.56 11.04
CA SER A 46 10.35 -15.52 10.19
C SER A 46 11.41 -14.60 9.61
N GLU A 47 12.39 -14.18 10.40
CA GLU A 47 13.49 -13.35 9.94
C GLU A 47 14.35 -14.07 8.91
N THR A 48 14.75 -15.32 9.19
CA THR A 48 15.56 -16.12 8.26
C THR A 48 14.80 -16.36 6.94
N PHE A 49 13.52 -16.69 7.03
CA PHE A 49 12.66 -16.90 5.87
C PHE A 49 12.51 -15.62 5.05
N LEU A 50 12.23 -14.48 5.70
CA LEU A 50 12.11 -13.19 5.04
C LEU A 50 13.43 -12.77 4.40
N ASP A 51 14.56 -12.93 5.08
CA ASP A 51 15.86 -12.55 4.55
C ASP A 51 16.23 -13.34 3.29
N ARG A 52 15.84 -14.61 3.24
CA ARG A 52 16.11 -15.50 2.11
C ARG A 52 15.22 -15.21 0.89
N PHE A 53 13.91 -15.05 1.09
CA PHE A 53 12.94 -14.92 -0.01
C PHE A 53 12.58 -13.48 -0.35
N PHE A 54 12.76 -12.58 0.60
CA PHE A 54 12.42 -11.18 0.45
C PHE A 54 13.44 -10.31 1.21
N PRO A 55 14.71 -10.27 0.74
CA PRO A 55 15.85 -9.71 1.47
C PRO A 55 15.60 -8.30 1.98
N ARG A 56 16.33 -7.91 3.03
CA ARG A 56 16.21 -6.59 3.65
C ARG A 56 16.29 -5.46 2.62
N GLU A 57 17.20 -5.54 1.66
CA GLU A 57 17.41 -4.54 0.62
C GLU A 57 16.16 -4.36 -0.25
N LEU A 58 15.45 -5.46 -0.55
CA LEU A 58 14.22 -5.43 -1.32
C LEU A 58 13.05 -4.84 -0.50
N ARG A 59 12.99 -5.15 0.80
CA ARG A 59 12.03 -4.51 1.73
C ARG A 59 12.26 -3.01 1.81
N GLU A 60 13.51 -2.60 1.93
CA GLU A 60 13.92 -1.19 1.97
C GLU A 60 13.63 -0.49 0.65
N ALA A 61 13.90 -1.14 -0.49
CA ALA A 61 13.52 -0.61 -1.79
C ALA A 61 12.00 -0.38 -1.90
N LYS A 62 11.18 -1.30 -1.37
CA LYS A 62 9.71 -1.10 -1.31
C LYS A 62 9.29 0.01 -0.36
N ALA A 63 9.94 0.15 0.79
CA ALA A 63 9.70 1.28 1.69
C ALA A 63 10.05 2.62 1.01
N GLN A 64 11.15 2.66 0.26
CA GLN A 64 11.55 3.83 -0.52
C GLN A 64 10.58 4.12 -1.68
N GLU A 65 10.09 3.09 -2.36
CA GLU A 65 9.03 3.19 -3.38
C GLU A 65 7.78 3.83 -2.77
N PHE A 66 7.36 3.40 -1.57
CA PHE A 66 6.24 4.00 -0.86
C PHE A 66 6.49 5.46 -0.46
N MET A 67 7.69 5.77 0.04
CA MET A 67 8.09 7.13 0.43
C MET A 67 7.97 8.09 -0.77
N ASN A 68 8.44 7.65 -1.92
CA ASN A 68 8.47 8.43 -3.16
C ASN A 68 7.19 8.30 -4.01
N LEU A 69 6.23 7.47 -3.60
CA LEU A 69 5.00 7.25 -4.36
C LEU A 69 4.25 8.57 -4.58
N ARG A 70 4.01 8.88 -5.85
CA ARG A 70 3.20 10.01 -6.34
C ARG A 70 2.22 9.50 -7.40
N GLN A 71 1.08 10.16 -7.50
CA GLN A 71 0.09 9.87 -8.53
C GLN A 71 0.66 10.15 -9.93
N GLY A 72 1.41 11.25 -10.12
CA GLY A 72 1.97 11.57 -11.44
C GLY A 72 0.89 11.57 -12.53
N SER A 73 1.13 10.80 -13.61
CA SER A 73 0.20 10.67 -14.74
C SER A 73 -0.87 9.59 -14.56
N ILE A 74 -0.77 8.71 -13.56
CA ILE A 74 -1.76 7.65 -13.35
C ILE A 74 -3.05 8.17 -12.71
N SER A 75 -4.11 7.37 -12.78
CA SER A 75 -5.38 7.70 -12.14
C SER A 75 -5.26 7.67 -10.60
N VAL A 76 -6.18 8.36 -9.92
CA VAL A 76 -6.26 8.30 -8.44
C VAL A 76 -6.58 6.88 -7.98
N GLN A 77 -7.32 6.12 -8.78
CA GLN A 77 -7.63 4.71 -8.52
C GLN A 77 -6.37 3.84 -8.57
N GLU A 78 -5.59 3.91 -9.65
CA GLU A 78 -4.34 3.16 -9.77
C GLU A 78 -3.33 3.57 -8.69
N TYR A 79 -3.27 4.86 -8.35
CA TYR A 79 -2.45 5.35 -7.25
C TYR A 79 -2.87 4.71 -5.92
N GLY A 80 -4.17 4.66 -5.61
CA GLY A 80 -4.70 3.98 -4.43
C GLY A 80 -4.39 2.48 -4.40
N LEU A 81 -4.49 1.79 -5.55
CA LEU A 81 -4.14 0.37 -5.67
C LEU A 81 -2.65 0.11 -5.43
N LYS A 82 -1.76 1.05 -5.75
CA LYS A 82 -0.33 0.98 -5.40
C LYS A 82 -0.06 1.34 -3.94
N PHE A 83 -0.81 2.29 -3.38
CA PHE A 83 -0.61 2.80 -2.03
C PHE A 83 -0.76 1.72 -0.95
N THR A 84 -1.87 0.97 -0.97
CA THR A 84 -2.23 -0.02 0.06
C THR A 84 -1.21 -1.16 0.21
N PRO A 85 -0.73 -1.84 -0.86
CA PRO A 85 0.28 -2.88 -0.69
C PRO A 85 1.64 -2.30 -0.28
N LEU A 86 2.02 -1.12 -0.78
CA LEU A 86 3.30 -0.51 -0.47
C LEU A 86 3.38 0.04 0.97
N SER A 87 2.26 0.46 1.55
CA SER A 87 2.24 0.99 2.93
C SER A 87 2.67 -0.03 3.97
N ARG A 88 2.57 -1.33 3.66
CA ARG A 88 2.99 -2.44 4.54
C ARG A 88 4.49 -2.44 4.82
N TYR A 89 5.29 -1.86 3.91
CA TYR A 89 6.75 -1.81 4.05
C TYR A 89 7.24 -0.58 4.83
N ALA A 90 6.35 0.37 5.13
CA ALA A 90 6.68 1.59 5.88
C ALA A 90 5.60 1.89 6.94
N PRO A 91 5.40 0.99 7.92
CA PRO A 91 4.31 1.11 8.89
C PRO A 91 4.37 2.43 9.70
N HIS A 92 5.56 2.95 9.96
CA HIS A 92 5.76 4.25 10.63
C HIS A 92 5.18 5.43 9.85
N MET A 93 5.05 5.33 8.52
CA MET A 93 4.46 6.37 7.66
C MET A 93 2.93 6.28 7.57
N VAL A 94 2.32 5.27 8.17
CA VAL A 94 0.87 5.00 8.18
C VAL A 94 0.39 4.54 9.56
N ALA A 95 1.06 5.01 10.61
CA ALA A 95 0.87 4.54 11.99
C ALA A 95 -0.57 4.73 12.50
N ASP A 96 -1.25 5.79 12.05
CA ASP A 96 -2.65 6.05 12.32
C ASP A 96 -3.40 6.55 11.08
N SER A 97 -4.72 6.61 11.18
CA SER A 97 -5.62 7.02 10.09
C SER A 97 -5.29 8.43 9.55
N ARG A 98 -4.96 9.38 10.43
CA ARG A 98 -4.66 10.76 10.05
C ARG A 98 -3.32 10.84 9.31
N VAL A 99 -2.28 10.19 9.83
CA VAL A 99 -0.96 10.11 9.20
C VAL A 99 -1.07 9.44 7.83
N GLN A 100 -1.83 8.33 7.74
CA GLN A 100 -2.04 7.62 6.49
C GLN A 100 -2.80 8.47 5.45
N MET A 101 -3.86 9.17 5.85
CA MET A 101 -4.61 10.09 4.97
C MET A 101 -3.72 11.24 4.49
N ASN A 102 -2.92 11.85 5.37
CA ASN A 102 -1.97 12.89 5.00
C ASN A 102 -0.91 12.37 3.99
N LYS A 103 -0.37 11.18 4.22
CA LYS A 103 0.58 10.53 3.32
C LYS A 103 -0.02 10.26 1.94
N PHE A 104 -1.29 9.82 1.87
CA PHE A 104 -2.01 9.66 0.62
C PHE A 104 -2.21 11.00 -0.10
N LEU A 105 -2.73 12.02 0.60
CA LEU A 105 -2.96 13.33 0.01
C LEU A 105 -1.67 14.00 -0.46
N TYR A 106 -0.54 13.77 0.21
CA TYR A 106 0.74 14.30 -0.22
C TYR A 106 1.13 13.83 -1.63
N GLY A 107 0.75 12.60 -1.99
CA GLY A 107 1.08 12.02 -3.29
C GLY A 107 0.06 12.24 -4.41
N VAL A 108 -1.17 12.68 -4.12
CA VAL A 108 -2.16 12.99 -5.16
C VAL A 108 -1.97 14.39 -5.77
N SER A 109 -2.54 14.60 -6.95
CA SER A 109 -2.48 15.90 -7.64
C SER A 109 -3.11 17.02 -6.80
N ASN A 110 -2.62 18.26 -6.99
CA ASN A 110 -3.07 19.40 -6.20
C ASN A 110 -4.58 19.67 -6.33
N LEU A 111 -5.15 19.44 -7.51
CA LEU A 111 -6.58 19.59 -7.74
C LEU A 111 -7.40 18.69 -6.81
N VAL A 112 -7.08 17.40 -6.75
CA VAL A 112 -7.78 16.44 -5.89
C VAL A 112 -7.49 16.69 -4.41
N LYS A 113 -6.24 17.08 -4.11
CA LYS A 113 -5.79 17.41 -2.75
C LYS A 113 -6.61 18.54 -2.12
N ILE A 114 -6.89 19.62 -2.86
CA ILE A 114 -7.66 20.76 -2.36
C ILE A 114 -9.07 20.32 -1.95
N GLU A 115 -9.77 19.61 -2.83
CA GLU A 115 -11.13 19.13 -2.58
C GLU A 115 -11.19 18.13 -1.40
N CYS A 116 -10.17 17.27 -1.27
CA CYS A 116 -10.14 16.25 -0.22
C CYS A 116 -9.74 16.79 1.16
N ARG A 117 -9.08 17.95 1.26
CA ARG A 117 -8.62 18.51 2.55
C ARG A 117 -9.77 18.80 3.50
N ASN A 118 -10.87 19.36 3.00
CA ASN A 118 -12.04 19.68 3.81
C ASN A 118 -12.71 18.40 4.32
N THR A 119 -12.95 17.44 3.41
CA THR A 119 -13.54 16.15 3.77
C THR A 119 -12.68 15.43 4.82
N MET A 120 -11.35 15.48 4.70
CA MET A 120 -10.45 14.85 5.67
C MET A 120 -10.62 15.36 7.12
N LEU A 121 -11.19 16.55 7.34
CA LEU A 121 -11.45 17.08 8.70
C LEU A 121 -12.64 16.42 9.40
N LEU A 122 -13.48 15.70 8.66
CA LEU A 122 -14.63 15.01 9.22
C LEU A 122 -14.17 13.84 10.10
N GLU A 123 -14.74 13.74 11.30
CA GLU A 123 -14.33 12.78 12.34
C GLU A 123 -14.43 11.32 11.88
N TYR A 124 -15.39 11.02 11.00
CA TYR A 124 -15.63 9.69 10.48
C TYR A 124 -14.72 9.31 9.30
N MET A 125 -13.82 10.19 8.88
CA MET A 125 -12.99 9.94 7.71
C MET A 125 -11.80 9.07 8.03
N ASN A 126 -11.57 8.13 7.11
CA ASN A 126 -10.44 7.24 7.10
C ASN A 126 -9.91 7.14 5.68
N ILE A 127 -8.77 6.47 5.53
CA ILE A 127 -8.10 6.33 4.25
C ILE A 127 -9.02 5.77 3.15
N SER A 128 -9.84 4.77 3.45
CA SER A 128 -10.70 4.12 2.47
C SER A 128 -11.76 5.09 1.94
N ARG A 129 -12.44 5.81 2.84
CA ARG A 129 -13.43 6.83 2.48
C ARG A 129 -12.79 7.98 1.70
N LEU A 130 -11.59 8.38 2.10
CA LEU A 130 -10.84 9.44 1.42
C LEU A 130 -10.44 9.04 0.00
N MET A 131 -9.98 7.81 -0.20
CA MET A 131 -9.64 7.27 -1.52
C MET A 131 -10.85 7.25 -2.45
N THR A 132 -12.02 6.82 -1.95
CA THR A 132 -13.28 6.84 -2.73
C THR A 132 -13.67 8.26 -3.11
N HIS A 133 -13.65 9.20 -2.16
CA HIS A 133 -13.95 10.61 -2.43
C HIS A 133 -12.98 11.21 -3.46
N ALA A 134 -11.68 10.93 -3.32
CA ALA A 134 -10.65 11.41 -4.24
C ALA A 134 -10.86 10.92 -5.68
N GLN A 135 -11.38 9.70 -5.86
CA GLN A 135 -11.76 9.17 -7.17
C GLN A 135 -12.97 9.90 -7.76
N GLN A 136 -13.99 10.18 -6.94
CA GLN A 136 -15.22 10.88 -7.35
C GLN A 136 -14.92 12.31 -7.82
N VAL A 137 -14.11 13.06 -7.06
CA VAL A 137 -13.69 14.43 -7.41
C VAL A 137 -13.10 14.50 -8.83
N LYS A 138 -12.28 13.52 -9.21
CA LYS A 138 -11.69 13.50 -10.56
C LYS A 138 -12.74 13.20 -11.63
N GLY A 139 -13.70 12.33 -11.34
CA GLY A 139 -14.82 12.02 -12.24
C GLY A 139 -15.72 13.23 -12.49
N ASP A 140 -16.03 14.01 -11.45
CA ASP A 140 -16.90 15.17 -11.55
C ASP A 140 -16.25 16.31 -12.35
N LYS A 141 -14.96 16.58 -12.14
CA LYS A 141 -14.19 17.58 -12.93
C LYS A 141 -14.13 17.22 -14.42
N LEU A 142 -13.98 15.94 -14.77
CA LEU A 142 -13.99 15.49 -16.18
C LEU A 142 -15.36 15.75 -16.83
N ARG A 143 -16.44 15.44 -16.12
CA ARG A 143 -17.81 15.67 -16.61
C ARG A 143 -18.14 17.15 -16.75
N GLU A 144 -17.62 18.00 -15.87
CA GLU A 144 -17.78 19.46 -15.96
C GLU A 144 -17.06 20.01 -17.19
N HIS A 145 -15.80 19.63 -17.41
CA HIS A 145 -15.04 20.03 -18.59
C HIS A 145 -15.71 19.59 -19.90
N ASP A 146 -16.25 18.38 -19.98
CA ASP A 146 -16.96 17.90 -21.17
C ASP A 146 -18.24 18.70 -21.46
N ARG A 147 -18.96 19.10 -20.40
CA ARG A 147 -20.15 19.95 -20.53
C ARG A 147 -19.78 21.34 -21.02
N ASP A 148 -18.72 21.93 -20.49
CA ASP A 148 -18.27 23.27 -20.88
C ASP A 148 -17.72 23.29 -22.30
N ASN A 149 -17.00 22.25 -22.72
CA ASN A 149 -16.54 22.09 -24.09
C ASN A 149 -17.72 21.90 -25.08
N LYS A 150 -18.76 21.17 -24.69
CA LYS A 150 -19.98 21.04 -25.50
C LYS A 150 -20.69 22.40 -25.65
N LYS A 151 -20.82 23.16 -24.55
CA LYS A 151 -21.42 24.51 -24.57
C LYS A 151 -20.64 25.48 -25.46
N ALA A 152 -19.32 25.52 -25.34
CA ALA A 152 -18.46 26.38 -26.16
C ALA A 152 -18.59 26.07 -27.66
N ARG A 153 -18.71 24.78 -28.03
CA ARG A 153 -18.95 24.37 -29.42
C ARG A 153 -20.31 24.83 -29.96
N THR A 154 -21.37 24.73 -29.16
CA THR A 154 -22.70 25.22 -29.56
C THR A 154 -22.75 26.73 -29.68
N CYS A 155 -22.14 27.50 -28.76
CA CYS A 155 -22.12 28.95 -28.83
C CYS A 155 -21.33 29.50 -30.04
N ASN A 156 -20.26 28.83 -30.46
CA ASN A 156 -19.49 29.23 -31.66
C ASN A 156 -20.28 29.01 -32.98
N TYR A 157 -21.22 28.06 -32.99
CA TYR A 157 -22.07 27.79 -34.15
C TYR A 157 -23.20 28.82 -34.28
N GLU A 158 -23.72 29.33 -33.15
CA GLU A 158 -24.76 30.38 -33.12
C GLU A 158 -24.25 31.78 -33.47
N TYR A 159 -22.94 32.06 -33.35
CA TYR A 159 -22.35 33.38 -33.67
C TYR A 159 -21.78 33.47 -35.10
N SER A 160 -21.78 32.37 -35.85
CA SER A 160 -21.22 32.29 -37.22
C SER A 160 -22.30 32.19 -38.31
N GLN A 161 -23.58 32.35 -37.95
CA GLN A 161 -24.72 32.50 -38.86
C GLN A 161 -25.25 33.93 -38.82
#